data_AF-A0A1S3RRL8-F1
#
_entry.id   AF-A0A1S3RRL8-F1
#
_cell.length_a   1.000
_cell.length_b   1.000
_cell.length_c   1.000
_cell.angle_alpha   90.00
_cell.angle_beta   90.00
_cell.angle_gamma   90.00
#
_symmetry.space_group_name_H-M   'P 1'
#
loop_
_entity.id
_entity.type
_entity.pdbx_description
1 polymer ?
#
loop_
_entity_poly.entity_id
_entity_poly.type
_entity_poly.pdbx_seq_one_letter_code
_entity_poly.pdbx_strand_id
1 'polypeptide(L)'
;MATDKLSVQSLCDQHETQPGQTLPGFDSFLSLLRNNCLVLNNSTLSGPTRPLPTGDVLLTLLVNTTDVLQLDLQSNGHRSSSEVTKLLKTIEISIRLIAPLLTENVTRIETNHTDVEILVRRDKTPPKGPVSLTNENTQLDTTWETVIGDYQNYQGFAFVVLLSYKNLDSLKDTTSRQNLQLMSSALTVSVSNSNTTNLPQLINLTFNHLQSSDVDPTCVYWSDENGPGVWSELGCTSVMSNSNQTVCSCSHLSTFALLKGIHQKKGTGQLSLVMWGGVFVALTCVVLSLITTLWCRFVSRKRRGGNRLKQDVQLHRK
;
A
#
# COMPACT_ATOMS: atom_id res chain seq x y z
N MET A 1 -16.80 14.61 31.44
CA MET A 1 -15.53 15.21 31.90
C MET A 1 -14.76 14.32 32.89
N ALA A 2 -15.32 13.87 34.03
CA ALA A 2 -14.60 12.96 34.95
C ALA A 2 -14.57 11.49 34.48
N THR A 3 -15.63 11.02 33.81
CA THR A 3 -15.71 9.68 33.19
C THR A 3 -14.77 9.53 32.00
N ASP A 4 -14.67 10.57 31.17
CA ASP A 4 -13.75 10.58 30.01
C ASP A 4 -12.30 10.40 30.47
N LYS A 5 -11.91 11.07 31.57
CA LYS A 5 -10.55 11.01 32.11
C LYS A 5 -10.15 9.60 32.58
N LEU A 6 -11.03 8.88 33.29
CA LEU A 6 -10.78 7.50 33.73
C LEU A 6 -10.65 6.51 32.56
N SER A 7 -11.39 6.78 31.48
CA SER A 7 -11.42 5.90 30.32
C SER A 7 -10.19 6.06 29.42
N VAL A 8 -9.70 7.30 29.24
CA VAL A 8 -8.41 7.57 28.59
C VAL A 8 -7.23 7.02 29.41
N GLN A 9 -7.34 7.06 30.75
CA GLN A 9 -6.35 6.48 31.65
C GLN A 9 -6.10 4.99 31.37
N SER A 10 -7.18 4.21 31.22
CA SER A 10 -7.11 2.79 30.88
C SER A 10 -6.41 2.53 29.54
N LEU A 11 -6.59 3.42 28.56
CA LEU A 11 -5.93 3.31 27.26
C LEU A 11 -4.42 3.61 27.37
N CYS A 12 -4.04 4.58 28.19
CA CYS A 12 -2.65 4.92 28.49
C CYS A 12 -1.92 3.76 29.21
N ASP A 13 -2.57 3.10 30.18
CA ASP A 13 -1.97 1.98 30.91
C ASP A 13 -1.76 0.75 30.00
N GLN A 14 -2.67 0.51 29.05
CA GLN A 14 -2.52 -0.52 28.02
C GLN A 14 -1.39 -0.18 27.02
N HIS A 15 -1.08 1.11 26.82
CA HIS A 15 0.01 1.56 25.97
C HIS A 15 1.39 1.37 26.62
N GLU A 16 1.53 1.61 27.93
CA GLU A 16 2.82 1.47 28.65
C GLU A 16 3.31 0.02 28.75
N THR A 17 2.43 -0.97 28.59
CA THR A 17 2.77 -2.40 28.69
C THR A 17 3.35 -3.01 27.40
N GLN A 18 3.47 -2.25 26.31
CA GLN A 18 4.19 -2.68 25.11
C GLN A 18 5.57 -1.98 25.00
N PRO A 19 6.66 -2.61 25.48
CA PRO A 19 8.00 -2.11 25.23
C PRO A 19 8.38 -2.44 23.78
N GLY A 20 8.30 -1.49 22.85
CA GLY A 20 8.63 -1.84 21.46
C GLY A 20 8.70 -0.72 20.44
N GLN A 21 9.93 -0.24 20.23
CA GLN A 21 10.46 0.25 18.95
C GLN A 21 9.92 1.60 18.46
N THR A 22 10.50 2.69 18.97
CA THR A 22 10.32 4.02 18.39
C THR A 22 10.84 4.04 16.95
N LEU A 23 9.99 4.49 16.01
CA LEU A 23 10.41 4.80 14.66
C LEU A 23 11.16 6.15 14.70
N PRO A 24 12.36 6.27 14.11
CA PRO A 24 13.07 7.54 14.02
C PRO A 24 12.18 8.61 13.38
N GLY A 25 12.07 9.77 14.03
CA GLY A 25 11.21 10.88 13.60
C GLY A 25 9.89 11.00 14.38
N PHE A 26 9.47 9.95 15.10
CA PHE A 26 8.30 9.99 15.99
C PHE A 26 8.66 10.30 17.46
N ASP A 27 9.94 10.32 17.83
CA ASP A 27 10.39 10.37 19.23
C ASP A 27 9.83 11.59 19.99
N SER A 28 9.85 12.77 19.37
CA SER A 28 9.34 14.00 19.99
C SER A 28 7.83 13.95 20.21
N PHE A 29 7.10 13.46 19.21
CA PHE A 29 5.64 13.27 19.29
C PHE A 29 5.28 12.23 20.36
N LEU A 30 5.92 11.06 20.35
CA LEU A 30 5.65 9.99 21.30
C LEU A 30 6.00 10.38 22.74
N SER A 31 7.07 11.15 22.93
CA SER A 31 7.39 11.74 24.23
C SER A 31 6.28 12.69 24.72
N LEU A 32 5.76 13.52 23.83
CA LEU A 32 4.68 14.45 24.14
C LEU A 32 3.37 13.71 24.42
N LEU A 33 3.05 12.66 23.68
CA LEU A 33 1.91 11.76 23.92
C LEU A 33 2.04 11.03 25.27
N ARG A 34 3.23 10.51 25.59
CA ARG A 34 3.51 9.87 26.90
C ARG A 34 3.35 10.85 28.05
N ASN A 35 3.86 12.08 27.91
CA ASN A 35 3.71 13.11 28.93
C ASN A 35 2.22 13.46 29.17
N ASN A 36 1.40 13.48 28.11
CA ASN A 36 -0.04 13.63 28.24
C ASN A 36 -0.65 12.51 29.09
N CYS A 37 -0.31 11.25 28.79
CA CYS A 37 -0.76 10.09 29.56
C CYS A 37 -0.33 10.13 31.03
N LEU A 38 0.92 10.49 31.32
CA LEU A 38 1.44 10.58 32.69
C LEU A 38 0.72 11.65 33.52
N VAL A 39 0.39 12.80 32.91
CA VAL A 39 -0.36 13.88 33.56
C VAL A 39 -1.82 13.48 33.83
N LEU A 40 -2.42 12.67 32.94
CA LEU A 40 -3.74 12.10 33.18
C LEU A 40 -3.73 11.12 34.38
N ASN A 41 -2.64 10.35 34.53
CA ASN A 41 -2.47 9.35 35.61
C ASN A 41 -2.28 9.99 36.98
N ASN A 42 -1.31 10.90 37.10
CA ASN A 42 -0.83 11.43 38.38
C ASN A 42 -1.64 12.63 38.90
N SER A 43 -2.97 12.57 38.84
CA SER A 43 -3.87 13.69 39.17
C SER A 43 -3.89 14.15 40.65
N THR A 44 -2.84 13.87 41.44
CA THR A 44 -2.60 14.37 42.80
C THR A 44 -1.46 15.39 42.91
N LEU A 45 -0.68 15.69 41.86
CA LEU A 45 0.31 16.78 41.91
C LEU A 45 -0.19 18.06 41.24
N SER A 46 0.14 19.18 41.87
CA SER A 46 -0.02 20.57 41.41
C SER A 46 0.07 20.71 39.89
N GLY A 47 -0.94 21.37 39.32
CA GLY A 47 -1.20 21.45 37.88
C GLY A 47 0.01 21.84 37.02
N PRO A 48 -0.01 21.47 35.74
CA PRO A 48 1.16 21.57 34.87
C PRO A 48 1.60 23.02 34.68
N THR A 49 2.91 23.26 34.66
CA THR A 49 3.56 24.57 34.41
C THR A 49 3.32 25.10 32.99
N ARG A 50 2.75 24.29 32.09
CA ARG A 50 2.28 24.67 30.75
C ARG A 50 0.95 23.95 30.43
N PRO A 51 0.01 24.60 29.72
CA PRO A 51 -1.21 23.93 29.28
C PRO A 51 -0.86 22.75 28.36
N LEU A 52 -1.49 21.62 28.62
CA LEU A 52 -1.32 20.39 27.86
C LEU A 52 -1.96 20.55 26.46
N PRO A 53 -1.32 20.09 25.37
CA PRO A 53 -1.91 20.19 24.04
C PRO A 53 -3.23 19.41 23.95
N THR A 54 -4.23 19.97 23.27
CA THR A 54 -5.53 19.32 23.04
C THR A 54 -5.41 18.16 22.06
N GLY A 55 -6.39 17.25 22.05
CA GLY A 55 -6.43 16.14 21.09
C GLY A 55 -6.31 16.59 19.64
N ASP A 56 -6.93 17.72 19.28
CA ASP A 56 -6.88 18.26 17.92
C ASP A 56 -5.45 18.69 17.51
N VAL A 57 -4.69 19.26 18.46
CA VAL A 57 -3.27 19.62 18.25
C VAL A 57 -2.42 18.36 18.11
N LEU A 58 -2.68 17.33 18.93
CA LEU A 58 -1.98 16.05 18.84
C LEU A 58 -2.26 15.35 17.50
N LEU A 59 -3.51 15.36 17.04
CA LEU A 59 -3.89 14.78 15.75
C LEU A 59 -3.19 15.49 14.59
N THR A 60 -3.19 16.83 14.61
CA THR A 60 -2.50 17.64 13.60
C THR A 60 -1.00 17.33 13.57
N LEU A 61 -0.37 17.18 14.75
CA LEU A 61 1.05 16.82 14.84
C LEU A 61 1.31 15.41 14.30
N LEU A 62 0.46 14.42 14.65
CA LEU A 62 0.54 13.05 14.15
C LEU A 62 0.48 13.01 12.62
N VAL A 63 -0.49 13.71 12.01
CA VAL A 63 -0.67 13.75 10.56
C VAL A 63 0.53 14.42 9.89
N ASN A 64 0.99 15.57 10.39
CA ASN A 64 2.16 16.24 9.83
C ASN A 64 3.44 15.39 9.93
N THR A 65 3.66 14.68 11.04
CA THR A 65 4.79 13.76 11.18
C THR A 65 4.67 12.57 10.23
N THR A 66 3.45 12.07 10.02
CA THR A 66 3.16 11.00 9.06
C THR A 66 3.50 11.44 7.64
N ASP A 67 3.08 12.63 7.23
CA ASP A 67 3.37 13.20 5.90
C ASP A 67 4.88 13.31 5.63
N VAL A 68 5.65 13.83 6.60
CA VAL A 68 7.11 13.93 6.49
C VAL A 68 7.74 12.55 6.29
N LEU A 69 7.27 11.54 7.05
CA LEU A 69 7.80 10.19 6.95
C LEU A 69 7.39 9.47 5.67
N GLN A 70 6.19 9.75 5.14
CA GLN A 70 5.78 9.26 3.81
C GLN A 70 6.67 9.85 2.71
N LEU A 71 7.05 11.13 2.81
CA LEU A 71 7.99 11.75 1.87
C LEU A 71 9.40 11.15 1.99
N ASP A 72 9.87 10.90 3.21
CA ASP A 72 11.15 10.22 3.44
C ASP A 72 11.16 8.76 2.92
N LEU A 73 10.01 8.08 2.98
CA LEU A 73 9.79 6.75 2.42
C LEU A 73 9.87 6.72 0.88
N GLN A 74 9.72 7.86 0.21
CA GLN A 74 9.86 7.99 -1.24
C GLN A 74 11.28 8.39 -1.66
N SER A 75 11.96 9.23 -0.90
CA SER A 75 13.26 9.80 -1.28
C SER A 75 14.43 8.82 -1.06
N ASN A 76 14.34 7.96 -0.04
CA ASN A 76 15.33 6.93 0.25
C ASN A 76 14.85 5.58 -0.29
N GLY A 77 15.49 5.07 -1.34
CA GLY A 77 15.12 3.80 -1.98
C GLY A 77 14.83 2.67 -0.97
N HIS A 78 13.69 2.01 -1.18
CA HIS A 78 13.16 0.83 -0.50
C HIS A 78 13.52 0.68 0.99
N ARG A 79 12.67 1.22 1.88
CA ARG A 79 12.71 0.88 3.32
C ARG A 79 12.25 -0.56 3.56
N SER A 80 12.81 -1.16 4.61
CA SER A 80 12.48 -2.53 5.03
C SER A 80 11.02 -2.62 5.45
N SER A 81 10.35 -3.76 5.19
CA SER A 81 8.99 -4.02 5.68
C SER A 81 8.85 -3.76 7.18
N SER A 82 9.93 -3.95 7.96
CA SER A 82 9.95 -3.68 9.40
C SER A 82 9.72 -2.20 9.74
N GLU A 83 10.25 -1.28 8.94
CA GLU A 83 10.07 0.17 9.16
C GLU A 83 8.64 0.60 8.85
N VAL A 84 8.04 -0.02 7.83
CA VAL A 84 6.63 0.16 7.48
C VAL A 84 5.72 -0.34 8.59
N THR A 85 5.96 -1.57 9.06
CA THR A 85 5.19 -2.16 10.16
C THR A 85 5.26 -1.28 11.40
N LYS A 86 6.46 -0.77 11.74
CA LYS A 86 6.63 0.18 12.86
C LYS A 86 5.83 1.46 12.65
N LEU A 87 5.84 2.03 11.44
CA LEU A 87 5.07 3.23 11.11
C LEU A 87 3.57 2.99 11.30
N LEU A 88 3.02 1.97 10.65
CA LEU A 88 1.59 1.67 10.69
C LEU A 88 1.11 1.41 12.13
N LYS A 89 1.88 0.63 12.91
CA LYS A 89 1.58 0.40 14.33
C LYS A 89 1.67 1.66 15.16
N THR A 90 2.71 2.47 14.96
CA THR A 90 2.89 3.73 15.70
C THR A 90 1.69 4.63 15.48
N ILE A 91 1.23 4.76 14.23
CA ILE A 91 0.07 5.59 13.90
C ILE A 91 -1.22 5.01 14.48
N GLU A 92 -1.46 3.71 14.32
CA GLU A 92 -2.65 3.04 14.88
C GLU A 92 -2.75 3.23 16.40
N ILE A 93 -1.64 3.06 17.12
CA ILE A 93 -1.60 3.21 18.57
C ILE A 93 -1.81 4.68 18.96
N SER A 94 -1.14 5.59 18.27
CA SER A 94 -1.21 7.03 18.56
C SER A 94 -2.62 7.57 18.32
N ILE A 95 -3.27 7.17 17.23
CA ILE A 95 -4.62 7.66 16.90
C ILE A 95 -5.67 7.13 17.87
N ARG A 96 -5.51 5.90 18.38
CA ARG A 96 -6.37 5.36 19.45
C ARG A 96 -6.27 6.17 20.74
N LEU A 97 -5.08 6.66 21.07
CA LEU A 97 -4.86 7.52 22.25
C LEU A 97 -5.38 8.94 22.05
N ILE A 98 -5.32 9.45 20.81
CA ILE A 98 -5.76 10.81 20.47
C ILE A 98 -7.28 10.91 20.29
N ALA A 99 -7.93 9.92 19.68
CA ALA A 99 -9.35 9.99 19.33
C ALA A 99 -10.26 10.36 20.52
N PRO A 100 -10.10 9.80 21.74
CA PRO A 100 -10.90 10.18 22.90
C PRO A 100 -10.66 11.62 23.38
N LEU A 101 -9.50 12.19 23.06
CA LEU A 101 -9.07 13.54 23.46
C LEU A 101 -9.54 14.64 22.50
N LEU A 102 -10.12 14.26 21.36
CA LEU A 102 -10.69 15.22 20.41
C LEU A 102 -11.83 15.99 21.07
N THR A 103 -12.03 17.22 20.65
CA THR A 103 -13.10 18.08 21.20
C THR A 103 -14.42 17.87 20.46
N GLU A 104 -14.35 17.78 19.13
CA GLU A 104 -15.51 17.59 18.28
C GLU A 104 -15.98 16.14 18.21
N ASN A 105 -17.19 15.93 17.68
CA ASN A 105 -17.71 14.59 17.37
C ASN A 105 -17.21 14.08 16.02
N VAL A 106 -16.90 14.96 15.08
CA VAL A 106 -16.33 14.61 13.77
C VAL A 106 -15.14 15.51 13.54
N THR A 107 -13.96 14.91 13.35
CA THR A 107 -12.73 15.61 13.02
C THR A 107 -12.21 15.10 11.69
N ARG A 108 -11.87 16.01 10.79
CA ARG A 108 -11.30 15.71 9.47
C ARG A 108 -10.01 16.48 9.27
N ILE A 109 -8.97 15.80 8.83
CA ILE A 109 -7.71 16.42 8.41
C ILE A 109 -7.34 15.85 7.05
N GLU A 110 -7.21 16.72 6.07
CA GLU A 110 -6.77 16.35 4.74
C GLU A 110 -5.47 17.10 4.40
N THR A 111 -4.47 16.35 3.96
CA THR A 111 -3.21 16.87 3.44
C THR A 111 -2.92 16.29 2.05
N ASN A 112 -1.76 16.63 1.50
CA ASN A 112 -1.31 16.08 0.22
C ASN A 112 -0.92 14.59 0.30
N HIS A 113 -0.70 14.04 1.51
CA HIS A 113 -0.17 12.68 1.68
C HIS A 113 -1.02 11.81 2.60
N THR A 114 -1.86 12.42 3.42
CA THR A 114 -2.70 11.75 4.41
C THR A 114 -4.10 12.36 4.42
N ASP A 115 -5.12 11.52 4.59
CA ASP A 115 -6.50 11.93 4.78
C ASP A 115 -7.09 11.16 5.95
N VAL A 116 -7.60 11.86 6.97
CA VAL A 116 -8.10 11.27 8.21
C VAL A 116 -9.51 11.78 8.48
N GLU A 117 -10.44 10.84 8.67
CA GLU A 117 -11.73 11.12 9.29
C GLU A 117 -11.85 10.33 10.60
N ILE A 118 -12.21 11.03 11.67
CA ILE A 118 -12.46 10.44 12.98
C ILE A 118 -13.86 10.84 13.44
N LEU A 119 -14.66 9.84 13.78
CA LEU A 119 -15.97 10.00 14.40
C LEU A 119 -15.89 9.53 15.85
N VAL A 120 -16.28 10.40 16.78
CA VAL A 120 -16.34 10.12 18.22
C VAL A 120 -17.78 10.28 18.71
N ARG A 121 -18.28 9.27 19.42
CA ARG A 121 -19.55 9.29 20.14
C ARG A 121 -19.27 9.26 21.64
N ARG A 122 -19.90 10.16 22.39
CA ARG A 122 -19.73 10.31 23.85
C ARG A 122 -21.10 10.21 24.52
N ASP A 123 -21.67 9.01 24.45
CA ASP A 123 -23.00 8.73 24.97
C ASP A 123 -22.90 7.81 26.18
N LYS A 124 -23.79 7.96 27.16
CA LYS A 124 -23.83 7.03 28.31
C LYS A 124 -24.27 5.63 27.90
N THR A 125 -25.11 5.56 26.87
CA THR A 125 -25.63 4.32 26.33
C THR A 125 -24.90 3.98 25.04
N PRO A 126 -24.46 2.72 24.85
CA PRO A 126 -23.83 2.27 23.62
C PRO A 126 -24.68 2.62 22.37
N PRO A 127 -24.12 3.35 21.38
CA PRO A 127 -24.81 3.58 20.12
C PRO A 127 -25.03 2.26 19.36
N LYS A 128 -25.98 2.28 18.42
CA LYS A 128 -26.41 1.11 17.64
C LYS A 128 -26.63 1.49 16.17
N GLY A 129 -26.54 0.49 15.29
CA GLY A 129 -26.87 0.64 13.88
C GLY A 129 -25.67 1.06 13.02
N PRO A 130 -25.92 1.45 11.76
CA PRO A 130 -24.87 1.65 10.78
C PRO A 130 -24.05 2.90 11.07
N VAL A 131 -22.77 2.82 10.75
CA VAL A 131 -21.84 3.94 10.76
C VAL A 131 -20.96 3.85 9.52
N SER A 132 -20.80 4.99 8.86
CA SER A 132 -20.04 5.11 7.63
C SER A 132 -19.11 6.31 7.72
N LEU A 133 -17.87 6.11 7.30
CA LEU A 133 -16.85 7.15 7.15
C LEU A 133 -16.42 7.18 5.69
N THR A 134 -16.15 8.37 5.16
CA THR A 134 -15.74 8.56 3.79
C THR A 134 -14.66 9.62 3.72
N ASN A 135 -13.62 9.32 2.96
CA ASN A 135 -12.60 10.27 2.58
C ASN A 135 -12.53 10.35 1.05
N GLU A 136 -11.53 11.04 0.48
CA GLU A 136 -11.49 11.31 -0.97
C GLU A 136 -11.58 10.04 -1.84
N ASN A 137 -10.90 8.96 -1.43
CA ASN A 137 -10.71 7.78 -2.27
C ASN A 137 -11.23 6.48 -1.64
N THR A 138 -11.74 6.53 -0.42
CA THR A 138 -12.13 5.34 0.33
C THR A 138 -13.34 5.59 1.20
N GLN A 139 -14.13 4.54 1.42
CA GLN A 139 -15.27 4.54 2.32
C GLN A 139 -15.24 3.29 3.19
N LEU A 140 -15.59 3.45 4.46
CA LEU A 140 -15.77 2.39 5.43
C LEU A 140 -17.26 2.32 5.79
N ASP A 141 -17.86 1.15 5.65
CA ASP A 141 -19.20 0.86 6.17
C ASP A 141 -19.13 -0.24 7.24
N THR A 142 -19.64 0.05 8.42
CA THR A 142 -19.68 -0.88 9.56
C THR A 142 -20.86 -0.54 10.49
N THR A 143 -20.88 -1.12 11.68
CA THR A 143 -21.92 -0.93 12.70
C THR A 143 -21.30 -0.52 14.03
N TRP A 144 -22.06 0.21 14.85
CA TRP A 144 -21.62 0.54 16.21
C TRP A 144 -21.38 -0.70 17.07
N GLU A 145 -22.08 -1.79 16.76
CA GLU A 145 -21.87 -3.10 17.35
C GLU A 145 -20.44 -3.61 17.16
N THR A 146 -19.91 -3.52 15.94
CA THR A 146 -18.52 -3.89 15.63
C THR A 146 -17.51 -2.92 16.24
N VAL A 147 -17.84 -1.62 16.24
CA VAL A 147 -16.97 -0.54 16.75
C VAL A 147 -16.77 -0.62 18.26
N ILE A 148 -17.80 -1.04 19.00
CA ILE A 148 -17.76 -1.19 20.46
C ILE A 148 -17.21 -2.56 20.82
N GLY A 149 -17.68 -3.61 20.14
CA GLY A 149 -17.34 -5.00 20.44
C GLY A 149 -17.98 -5.47 21.75
N ASP A 150 -17.31 -5.21 22.87
CA ASP A 150 -17.79 -5.61 24.20
C ASP A 150 -18.67 -4.53 24.84
N TYR A 151 -19.99 -4.71 24.69
CA TYR A 151 -20.99 -3.82 25.27
C TYR A 151 -20.97 -3.80 26.82
N GLN A 152 -20.46 -4.84 27.48
CA GLN A 152 -20.43 -4.90 28.95
C GLN A 152 -19.38 -3.95 29.53
N ASN A 153 -18.29 -3.71 28.80
CA ASN A 153 -17.18 -2.86 29.20
C ASN A 153 -17.17 -1.51 28.47
N TYR A 154 -18.34 -1.04 28.02
CA TYR A 154 -18.46 0.24 27.34
C TYR A 154 -18.08 1.41 28.26
N GLN A 155 -17.07 2.17 27.84
CA GLN A 155 -16.44 3.20 28.69
C GLN A 155 -17.15 4.57 28.62
N GLY A 156 -18.32 4.66 27.99
CA GLY A 156 -19.07 5.91 27.81
C GLY A 156 -18.65 6.74 26.58
N PHE A 157 -17.77 6.18 25.73
CA PHE A 157 -17.46 6.72 24.42
C PHE A 157 -17.09 5.59 23.45
N ALA A 158 -17.20 5.87 22.16
CA ALA A 158 -16.73 5.02 21.07
C ALA A 158 -16.16 5.89 19.95
N PHE A 159 -15.21 5.36 19.19
CA PHE A 159 -14.68 6.07 18.02
C PHE A 159 -14.46 5.15 16.83
N VAL A 160 -14.49 5.74 15.66
CA VAL A 160 -14.16 5.12 14.37
C VAL A 160 -13.17 6.04 13.66
N VAL A 161 -12.10 5.46 13.15
CA VAL A 161 -11.04 6.15 12.42
C VAL A 161 -10.93 5.53 11.04
N LEU A 162 -10.98 6.37 10.03
CA LEU A 162 -10.61 6.05 8.65
C LEU A 162 -9.44 6.94 8.24
N LEU A 163 -8.26 6.32 8.11
CA LEU A 163 -7.00 7.00 7.76
C LEU A 163 -6.54 6.48 6.40
N SER A 164 -6.34 7.35 5.41
CA SER A 164 -5.81 7.00 4.09
C SER A 164 -4.42 7.61 3.89
N TYR A 165 -3.56 6.83 3.25
CA TYR A 165 -2.21 7.20 2.89
C TYR A 165 -2.12 7.37 1.38
N LYS A 166 -2.12 8.61 0.89
CA LYS A 166 -2.11 8.93 -0.54
C LYS A 166 -0.83 8.45 -1.25
N ASN A 167 0.28 8.30 -0.51
CA ASN A 167 1.63 8.12 -1.07
C ASN A 167 2.42 6.90 -0.55
N LEU A 168 1.74 5.83 -0.10
CA LEU A 168 2.38 4.57 0.33
C LEU A 168 2.70 3.57 -0.82
N ASP A 169 2.74 4.03 -2.06
CA ASP A 169 3.05 3.20 -3.25
C ASP A 169 4.40 2.46 -3.16
N SER A 170 5.29 2.90 -2.25
CA SER A 170 6.58 2.27 -1.97
C SER A 170 6.51 0.99 -1.14
N LEU A 171 5.33 0.60 -0.61
CA LEU A 171 5.07 -0.68 0.06
C LEU A 171 5.00 -1.87 -0.92
N LYS A 172 5.80 -1.79 -1.99
CA LYS A 172 5.99 -2.86 -2.93
C LYS A 172 6.74 -3.97 -2.23
N ASP A 173 6.02 -5.02 -1.86
CA ASP A 173 6.62 -6.24 -1.36
C ASP A 173 7.59 -6.79 -2.41
N THR A 174 8.89 -6.64 -2.16
CA THR A 174 9.97 -7.18 -3.01
C THR A 174 10.19 -8.66 -2.80
N THR A 175 9.50 -9.28 -1.82
CA THR A 175 9.70 -10.69 -1.46
C THR A 175 8.84 -11.64 -2.29
N SER A 176 7.73 -11.17 -2.88
CA SER A 176 6.95 -12.00 -3.80
C SER A 176 7.58 -12.03 -5.20
N ARG A 177 7.79 -13.23 -5.75
CA ARG A 177 8.17 -13.44 -7.17
C ARG A 177 7.08 -13.00 -8.16
N GLN A 178 6.03 -12.34 -7.67
CA GLN A 178 4.89 -11.86 -8.42
C GLN A 178 5.04 -10.34 -8.51
N ASN A 179 5.02 -9.80 -9.73
CA ASN A 179 5.07 -8.36 -9.92
C ASN A 179 3.73 -7.76 -9.44
N LEU A 180 3.54 -7.54 -8.14
CA LEU A 180 2.32 -6.92 -7.61
C LEU A 180 2.45 -5.39 -7.63
N GLN A 181 1.34 -4.69 -7.88
CA GLN A 181 1.26 -3.24 -7.89
C GLN A 181 0.03 -2.78 -7.10
N LEU A 182 0.17 -1.73 -6.26
CA LEU A 182 -0.99 -1.08 -5.66
C LEU A 182 -1.92 -0.51 -6.73
N MET A 183 -3.22 -0.67 -6.49
CA MET A 183 -4.30 -0.10 -7.30
C MET A 183 -5.09 0.98 -6.57
N SER A 184 -4.92 1.09 -5.25
CA SER A 184 -5.56 2.07 -4.39
C SER A 184 -4.52 2.74 -3.50
N SER A 185 -4.88 3.81 -2.82
CA SER A 185 -4.18 4.22 -1.61
C SER A 185 -4.34 3.14 -0.52
N ALA A 186 -3.34 2.99 0.34
CA ALA A 186 -3.49 2.17 1.54
C ALA A 186 -4.32 2.94 2.58
N LEU A 187 -5.13 2.24 3.38
CA LEU A 187 -5.92 2.84 4.45
C LEU A 187 -5.79 2.04 5.74
N THR A 188 -5.78 2.70 6.90
CA THR A 188 -5.92 2.08 8.22
C THR A 188 -7.32 2.34 8.76
N VAL A 189 -7.97 1.27 9.23
CA VAL A 189 -9.19 1.37 10.03
C VAL A 189 -8.87 1.06 11.48
N SER A 190 -9.27 1.95 12.39
CA SER A 190 -9.15 1.72 13.82
C SER A 190 -10.42 2.13 14.53
N VAL A 191 -10.83 1.36 15.54
CA VAL A 191 -12.05 1.60 16.31
C VAL A 191 -11.77 1.43 17.80
N SER A 192 -12.75 1.78 18.63
CA SER A 192 -12.65 1.63 20.09
C SER A 192 -12.55 0.17 20.59
N ASN A 193 -13.06 -0.79 19.82
CA ASN A 193 -12.95 -2.22 20.11
C ASN A 193 -11.48 -2.66 20.14
N SER A 194 -11.06 -3.23 21.26
CA SER A 194 -9.70 -3.75 21.46
C SER A 194 -9.47 -5.09 20.77
N ASN A 195 -10.52 -5.86 20.48
CA ASN A 195 -10.44 -7.12 19.76
C ASN A 195 -10.65 -6.91 18.26
N THR A 196 -9.54 -6.87 17.52
CA THR A 196 -9.51 -6.51 16.11
C THR A 196 -9.36 -7.68 15.15
N THR A 197 -9.09 -8.90 15.63
CA THR A 197 -8.64 -10.03 14.79
C THR A 197 -9.76 -10.97 14.34
N ASN A 198 -10.94 -10.92 14.99
CA ASN A 198 -12.12 -11.68 14.60
C ASN A 198 -13.40 -10.89 14.91
N LEU A 199 -13.80 -10.05 13.96
CA LEU A 199 -15.01 -9.24 14.10
C LEU A 199 -16.27 -10.13 13.97
N PRO A 200 -17.28 -9.94 14.82
CA PRO A 200 -18.53 -10.68 14.73
C PRO A 200 -19.31 -10.34 13.46
N GLN A 201 -19.13 -9.12 12.95
CA GLN A 201 -19.68 -8.66 11.67
C GLN A 201 -18.53 -8.08 10.84
N LEU A 202 -18.50 -8.48 9.56
CA LEU A 202 -17.51 -8.00 8.60
C LEU A 202 -17.68 -6.50 8.36
N ILE A 203 -16.56 -5.83 8.10
CA ILE A 203 -16.55 -4.44 7.62
C ILE A 203 -16.50 -4.43 6.09
N ASN A 204 -17.10 -3.41 5.49
CA ASN A 204 -16.97 -3.19 4.05
C ASN A 204 -16.11 -1.96 3.80
N LEU A 205 -15.12 -2.13 2.93
CA LEU A 205 -14.18 -1.10 2.51
C LEU A 205 -14.33 -0.89 1.02
N THR A 206 -14.73 0.29 0.63
CA THR A 206 -14.85 0.68 -0.77
C THR A 206 -13.62 1.51 -1.14
N PHE A 207 -12.92 1.10 -2.19
CA PHE A 207 -11.69 1.74 -2.68
C PHE A 207 -11.91 2.25 -4.09
N ASN A 208 -11.60 3.52 -4.32
CA ASN A 208 -11.46 4.07 -5.66
C ASN A 208 -10.10 3.65 -6.24
N HIS A 209 -10.09 3.26 -7.51
CA HIS A 209 -8.88 2.89 -8.22
C HIS A 209 -8.07 4.15 -8.55
N LEU A 210 -6.76 4.14 -8.26
CA LEU A 210 -5.82 5.19 -8.69
C LEU A 210 -5.78 5.31 -10.22
N GLN A 211 -6.03 4.20 -10.92
CA GLN A 211 -6.16 4.16 -12.36
C GLN A 211 -7.19 3.10 -12.76
N SER A 212 -8.11 3.47 -13.65
CA SER A 212 -9.11 2.54 -14.20
C SER A 212 -8.45 1.30 -14.79
N SER A 213 -8.97 0.12 -14.47
CA SER A 213 -8.37 -1.16 -14.85
C SER A 213 -9.44 -2.24 -14.91
N ASP A 214 -9.38 -3.06 -15.97
CA ASP A 214 -10.25 -4.24 -16.14
C ASP A 214 -9.65 -5.52 -15.54
N VAL A 215 -8.58 -5.37 -14.74
CA VAL A 215 -7.96 -6.47 -14.00
C VAL A 215 -8.61 -6.55 -12.63
N ASP A 216 -9.12 -7.73 -12.28
CA ASP A 216 -9.70 -8.00 -10.97
C ASP A 216 -8.64 -7.77 -9.87
N PRO A 217 -8.86 -6.78 -8.96
CA PRO A 217 -7.96 -6.53 -7.86
C PRO A 217 -8.14 -7.54 -6.74
N THR A 218 -7.07 -7.70 -5.97
CA THR A 218 -7.06 -8.48 -4.74
C THR A 218 -7.12 -7.54 -3.54
N CYS A 219 -8.09 -7.77 -2.65
CA CYS A 219 -8.17 -7.12 -1.35
C CYS A 219 -7.12 -7.70 -0.41
N VAL A 220 -6.25 -6.86 0.13
CA VAL A 220 -5.19 -7.28 1.05
C VAL A 220 -5.13 -6.42 2.29
N TYR A 221 -4.53 -6.97 3.35
CA TYR A 221 -4.15 -6.24 4.55
C TYR A 221 -2.66 -6.43 4.86
N TRP A 222 -2.09 -5.48 5.60
CA TRP A 222 -0.71 -5.57 6.05
C TRP A 222 -0.61 -6.48 7.28
N SER A 223 0.06 -7.61 7.13
CA SER A 223 0.27 -8.62 8.18
C SER A 223 1.72 -8.65 8.64
N ASP A 224 1.93 -8.67 9.95
CA ASP A 224 3.24 -8.83 10.59
C ASP A 224 3.38 -10.13 11.40
N GLU A 225 2.41 -11.05 11.28
CA GLU A 225 2.38 -12.28 12.09
C GLU A 225 3.57 -13.21 11.86
N ASN A 226 4.15 -13.20 10.65
CA ASN A 226 5.18 -14.16 10.23
C ASN A 226 6.48 -13.51 9.73
N GLY A 227 6.74 -12.25 10.07
CA GLY A 227 7.94 -11.57 9.60
C GLY A 227 7.91 -10.06 9.75
N PRO A 228 8.77 -9.34 9.02
CA PRO A 228 8.89 -7.89 9.16
C PRO A 228 7.66 -7.11 8.63
N GLY A 229 6.73 -7.77 7.92
CA GLY A 229 5.52 -7.18 7.33
C GLY A 229 5.32 -7.61 5.87
N VAL A 230 4.12 -8.07 5.51
CA VAL A 230 3.76 -8.50 4.16
C VAL A 230 2.27 -8.27 3.88
N TRP A 231 1.90 -8.01 2.63
CA TRP A 231 0.50 -8.00 2.22
C TRP A 231 -0.08 -9.42 2.21
N SER A 232 -1.25 -9.60 2.84
CA SER A 232 -1.95 -10.87 2.98
C SER A 232 -3.40 -10.73 2.56
N GLU A 233 -3.95 -11.77 1.94
CA GLU A 233 -5.37 -11.86 1.53
C GLU A 233 -6.26 -12.42 2.65
N LEU A 234 -5.66 -12.98 3.71
CA LEU A 234 -6.40 -13.73 4.73
C LEU A 234 -7.49 -12.88 5.41
N GLY A 235 -8.70 -13.41 5.49
CA GLY A 235 -9.81 -12.72 6.16
C GLY A 235 -10.38 -11.52 5.39
N CYS A 236 -9.98 -11.30 4.14
CA CYS A 236 -10.54 -10.28 3.26
C CYS A 236 -10.98 -10.89 1.92
N THR A 237 -12.10 -10.41 1.36
CA THR A 237 -12.62 -10.86 0.06
C THR A 237 -13.15 -9.69 -0.75
N SER A 238 -12.91 -9.71 -2.07
CA SER A 238 -13.58 -8.78 -2.99
C SER A 238 -15.02 -9.23 -3.20
N VAL A 239 -15.98 -8.36 -2.86
CA VAL A 239 -17.42 -8.66 -3.00
C VAL A 239 -18.03 -7.99 -4.23
N MET A 240 -17.43 -6.90 -4.70
CA MET A 240 -17.83 -6.19 -5.91
C MET A 240 -16.61 -5.48 -6.49
N SER A 241 -16.41 -5.56 -7.79
CA SER A 241 -15.40 -4.78 -8.49
C SER A 241 -15.95 -4.27 -9.81
N ASN A 242 -15.67 -3.00 -10.11
CA ASN A 242 -15.91 -2.37 -11.40
C ASN A 242 -14.60 -1.71 -11.87
N SER A 243 -14.59 -1.07 -13.04
CA SER A 243 -13.35 -0.51 -13.62
C SER A 243 -12.68 0.54 -12.74
N ASN A 244 -13.42 1.20 -11.86
CA ASN A 244 -12.99 2.38 -11.10
C ASN A 244 -13.04 2.19 -9.58
N GLN A 245 -13.66 1.13 -9.09
CA GLN A 245 -13.95 0.95 -7.68
C GLN A 245 -14.07 -0.53 -7.33
N THR A 246 -13.58 -0.89 -6.15
CA THR A 246 -13.73 -2.23 -5.58
C THR A 246 -14.20 -2.15 -4.13
N VAL A 247 -15.12 -3.04 -3.78
CA VAL A 247 -15.61 -3.23 -2.41
C VAL A 247 -15.01 -4.51 -1.86
N CYS A 248 -14.30 -4.38 -0.75
CA CYS A 248 -13.72 -5.46 0.03
C CYS A 248 -14.57 -5.71 1.28
N SER A 249 -14.77 -6.97 1.65
CA SER A 249 -15.37 -7.36 2.93
C SER A 249 -14.32 -8.09 3.78
N CYS A 250 -14.05 -7.60 4.99
CA CYS A 250 -12.96 -8.06 5.84
C CYS A 250 -13.42 -8.40 7.27
N SER A 251 -12.80 -9.42 7.87
CA SER A 251 -13.16 -9.96 9.20
C SER A 251 -12.34 -9.41 10.36
N HIS A 252 -11.49 -8.42 10.10
CA HIS A 252 -10.56 -7.85 11.07
C HIS A 252 -10.34 -6.36 10.77
N LEU A 253 -9.68 -5.66 11.68
CA LEU A 253 -9.26 -4.25 11.53
C LEU A 253 -7.75 -4.20 11.38
N SER A 254 -7.28 -3.51 10.34
CA SER A 254 -5.85 -3.39 10.02
C SER A 254 -5.62 -2.22 9.05
N THR A 255 -4.48 -2.23 8.37
CA THR A 255 -4.19 -1.44 7.19
C THR A 255 -4.44 -2.27 5.93
N PHE A 256 -5.27 -1.75 5.03
CA PHE A 256 -5.77 -2.42 3.83
C PHE A 256 -5.34 -1.71 2.55
N ALA A 257 -5.30 -2.46 1.44
CA ALA A 257 -5.07 -1.94 0.11
C ALA A 257 -5.66 -2.86 -0.97
N LEU A 258 -5.70 -2.36 -2.21
CA LEU A 258 -5.92 -3.17 -3.40
C LEU A 258 -4.59 -3.43 -4.12
N LEU A 259 -4.35 -4.68 -4.52
CA LEU A 259 -3.24 -5.07 -5.38
C LEU A 259 -3.73 -5.63 -6.73
N LYS A 260 -2.98 -5.40 -7.81
CA LYS A 260 -3.05 -6.19 -9.05
C LYS A 260 -1.78 -6.94 -9.33
N GLY A 261 -1.93 -8.10 -9.96
CA GLY A 261 -0.85 -8.75 -10.68
C GLY A 261 -0.47 -7.95 -11.93
N ILE A 262 0.80 -7.57 -12.05
CA ILE A 262 1.40 -7.13 -13.31
C ILE A 262 1.66 -8.39 -14.12
N HIS A 263 0.71 -8.76 -14.98
CA HIS A 263 1.07 -9.54 -16.15
C HIS A 263 2.04 -8.69 -16.95
N GLN A 264 3.30 -9.10 -17.05
CA GLN A 264 4.18 -8.48 -18.04
C GLN A 264 3.48 -8.66 -19.38
N LYS A 265 2.93 -7.57 -19.92
CA LYS A 265 2.51 -7.49 -21.30
C LYS A 265 3.80 -7.64 -22.08
N LYS A 266 4.22 -8.89 -22.29
CA LYS A 266 5.33 -9.28 -23.13
C LYS A 266 5.06 -8.56 -24.44
N GLY A 267 5.77 -7.48 -24.70
CA GLY A 267 5.76 -6.72 -25.95
C GLY A 267 6.32 -7.59 -27.06
N THR A 268 5.63 -8.69 -27.34
CA THR A 268 6.03 -9.77 -28.24
C THR A 268 5.52 -9.54 -29.64
N GLY A 269 4.70 -8.51 -29.86
CA GLY A 269 4.26 -8.10 -31.19
C GLY A 269 5.29 -7.23 -31.92
N GLN A 270 5.68 -6.09 -31.34
CA GLN A 270 6.44 -5.08 -32.08
C GLN A 270 7.94 -5.36 -32.21
N LEU A 271 8.61 -5.83 -31.14
CA LEU A 271 10.04 -6.14 -31.21
C LEU A 271 10.31 -7.42 -32.02
N SER A 272 9.37 -8.38 -32.02
CA SER A 272 9.49 -9.63 -32.78
C SER A 272 9.39 -9.38 -34.29
N LEU A 273 8.52 -8.47 -34.72
CA LEU A 273 8.37 -8.10 -36.14
C LEU A 273 9.63 -7.47 -36.72
N VAL A 274 10.28 -6.57 -35.97
CA VAL A 274 11.53 -5.94 -36.41
C VAL A 274 12.67 -6.96 -36.48
N MET A 275 12.76 -7.86 -35.50
CA MET A 275 13.77 -8.92 -35.51
C MET A 275 13.55 -9.88 -36.69
N TRP A 276 12.31 -10.31 -36.93
CA TRP A 276 11.97 -11.15 -38.08
C TRP A 276 12.26 -10.48 -39.43
N GLY A 277 11.99 -9.18 -39.54
CA GLY A 277 12.34 -8.38 -40.73
C GLY A 277 13.84 -8.40 -41.01
N GLY A 278 14.67 -8.20 -39.98
CA GLY A 278 16.13 -8.26 -40.10
C GLY A 278 16.65 -9.63 -40.56
N VAL A 279 16.08 -10.71 -40.04
CA VAL A 279 16.47 -12.09 -40.40
C VAL A 279 16.19 -12.38 -41.88
N PHE A 280 15.02 -11.98 -42.40
CA PHE A 280 14.70 -12.18 -43.82
C PHE A 280 15.64 -11.40 -44.75
N VAL A 281 15.98 -10.16 -44.40
CA VAL A 281 16.91 -9.33 -45.20
C VAL A 281 18.31 -9.94 -45.21
N ALA A 282 18.80 -10.43 -44.06
CA ALA A 282 20.09 -11.11 -44.01
C ALA A 282 20.10 -12.40 -44.85
N LEU A 283 19.04 -13.20 -44.75
CA LEU A 283 18.93 -14.49 -45.45
C LEU A 283 18.86 -14.30 -46.98
N THR A 284 18.09 -13.31 -47.45
CA THR A 284 18.04 -12.96 -48.88
C THR A 284 19.40 -12.50 -49.42
N CYS A 285 20.13 -11.68 -48.65
CA CYS A 285 21.47 -11.22 -49.03
C CYS A 285 22.47 -12.38 -49.16
N VAL A 286 22.43 -13.35 -48.22
CA VAL A 286 23.27 -14.55 -48.28
C VAL A 286 22.96 -15.39 -49.51
N VAL A 287 21.67 -15.61 -49.82
CA VAL A 287 21.26 -16.38 -51.00
C VAL A 287 21.75 -15.73 -52.30
N LEU A 288 21.60 -14.41 -52.44
CA LEU A 288 22.10 -13.68 -53.62
C LEU A 288 23.63 -13.76 -53.75
N SER A 289 24.35 -13.67 -52.63
CA SER A 289 25.80 -13.85 -52.59
C SER A 289 26.23 -15.26 -53.01
N LEU A 290 25.47 -16.29 -52.63
CA LEU A 290 25.72 -17.67 -53.07
C LEU A 290 25.42 -17.88 -54.56
N ILE A 291 24.32 -17.33 -55.08
CA ILE A 291 23.97 -17.42 -56.50
C ILE A 291 25.03 -16.73 -57.35
N THR A 292 25.42 -15.51 -57.00
CA THR A 292 26.46 -14.75 -57.73
C THR A 292 27.80 -15.48 -57.72
N THR A 293 28.23 -16.04 -56.59
CA THR A 293 29.48 -16.83 -56.53
C THR A 293 29.41 -18.11 -57.37
N LEU A 294 28.27 -18.81 -57.38
CA LEU A 294 28.07 -19.99 -58.23
C LEU A 294 28.05 -19.64 -59.71
N TRP A 295 27.40 -18.54 -60.10
CA TRP A 295 27.44 -18.02 -61.47
C TRP A 295 28.83 -17.60 -61.90
N CYS A 296 29.55 -16.85 -61.07
CA CYS A 296 30.95 -16.48 -61.34
C CYS A 296 31.84 -17.72 -61.50
N ARG A 297 31.65 -18.75 -60.66
CA ARG A 297 32.36 -20.03 -60.80
C ARG A 297 31.97 -20.78 -62.08
N PHE A 298 30.70 -20.78 -62.46
CA PHE A 298 30.22 -21.41 -63.69
C PHE A 298 30.78 -20.74 -64.94
N VAL A 299 30.72 -19.41 -65.01
CA VAL A 299 31.29 -18.62 -66.12
C VAL A 299 32.81 -18.75 -66.17
N SER A 300 33.49 -18.74 -65.01
CA SER A 300 34.94 -18.94 -64.94
C SER A 300 35.36 -20.35 -65.35
N ARG A 301 34.57 -21.39 -65.03
CA ARG A 301 34.78 -22.75 -65.52
C ARG A 301 34.57 -22.84 -67.04
N LYS A 302 33.55 -22.16 -67.58
CA LYS A 302 33.31 -22.08 -69.04
C LYS A 302 34.46 -21.36 -69.77
N ARG A 303 35.01 -20.28 -69.20
CA ARG A 303 36.21 -19.60 -69.74
C ARG A 303 37.47 -20.45 -69.65
N ARG A 304 37.70 -21.20 -68.56
CA ARG A 304 38.84 -22.13 -68.47
C ARG A 304 38.71 -23.33 -69.42
N GLY A 305 37.49 -23.79 -69.71
CA GLY A 305 37.24 -24.81 -70.74
C GLY A 305 37.51 -24.30 -72.16
N GLY A 306 37.12 -23.06 -72.46
CA GLY A 306 37.38 -22.41 -73.76
C GLY A 306 38.87 -22.11 -74.02
N ASN A 307 39.63 -21.76 -72.98
CA ASN A 307 41.07 -21.50 -73.12
C ASN A 307 41.90 -22.78 -73.33
N ARG A 308 41.49 -23.94 -72.78
CA ARG A 308 42.17 -25.23 -73.06
C ARG A 308 41.97 -25.68 -74.50
N LEU A 309 40.76 -25.59 -75.04
CA LEU A 309 40.47 -25.92 -76.45
C LEU A 309 41.23 -25.02 -77.45
N LYS A 310 41.47 -23.74 -77.12
CA LYS A 310 42.31 -22.87 -77.95
C LYS A 310 43.81 -23.22 -77.91
N GLN A 311 44.27 -23.82 -76.82
CA GLN A 311 45.69 -24.19 -76.65
C GLN A 311 46.00 -25.53 -77.35
N ASP A 312 45.06 -26.49 -77.36
CA ASP A 312 45.19 -27.74 -78.11
C ASP A 312 45.12 -27.53 -79.64
N VAL A 313 44.30 -26.59 -80.12
CA VAL A 313 44.23 -26.25 -81.57
C VAL A 313 45.52 -25.57 -82.07
N GLN A 314 46.26 -24.87 -81.21
CA GLN A 314 47.54 -24.23 -81.57
C GLN A 314 48.73 -25.19 -81.48
N LEU A 315 48.64 -26.27 -80.71
CA LEU A 315 49.70 -27.29 -80.62
C LEU A 315 49.72 -28.24 -81.83
N HIS A 316 48.58 -28.42 -82.52
CA HIS A 316 48.47 -29.25 -83.72
C HIS A 316 48.75 -28.51 -85.05
N ARG A 317 49.17 -27.23 -85.00
CA ARG A 317 49.43 -26.41 -86.18
C ARG A 317 50.92 -26.04 -86.40
N LYS A 318 51.84 -26.80 -85.80
CA LYS A 318 53.28 -26.72 -86.07
C LYS A 318 53.83 -28.08 -86.43
#